data_AF-A0A812MIP0-F1
#
_entry.id   AF-A0A812MIP0-F1
#
_cell.length_a   1.000
_cell.length_b   1.000
_cell.length_c   1.000
_cell.angle_alpha   90.00
_cell.angle_beta   90.00
_cell.angle_gamma   90.00
#
_symmetry.space_group_name_H-M   'P 1'
#
loop_
_entity.id
_entity.type
_entity.pdbx_description
1 polymer ?
#
loop_
_entity_poly.entity_id
_entity_poly.type
_entity_poly.pdbx_seq_one_letter_code
_entity_poly.pdbx_strand_id
1 'polypeptide(L)'
;RKEEYVLAIRARTELDNSELNKHDTERLKQIWSLVRPRKPKSPLPPGWKKLDVAALKQIYEDQVRPDIDRPNDKHWIKWNRPTLVTEIHLWHAQVMETAEPEDLFSETPLCSKCRIPMCVRTNRVTKTDFLGCVRFPLCRETLPLTYNGMHTKHVIEDLQKNEKEEKDLKEREMMAGYRKAVPKLTRSLPVSTEQRGESSDGSWAVTGPQPVDETQDEGEGPNLYNTNISREELEMVMELRKSKEHAEK
;
A
#
# COMPACT_ATOMS: atom_id res chain seq x y z
N ARG A 1 16.06 -22.74 -7.76
CA ARG A 1 16.16 -21.80 -8.90
C ARG A 1 15.01 -21.92 -9.91
N LYS A 2 14.73 -23.08 -10.55
CA LYS A 2 13.60 -23.19 -11.50
C LYS A 2 12.25 -22.92 -10.80
N GLU A 3 12.03 -23.57 -9.67
CA GLU A 3 10.81 -23.44 -8.86
C GLU A 3 10.57 -22.01 -8.37
N GLU A 4 11.63 -21.27 -8.01
CA GLU A 4 11.53 -19.85 -7.66
C GLU A 4 10.94 -19.02 -8.79
N TYR A 5 11.36 -19.25 -10.05
CA TYR A 5 10.74 -18.57 -11.20
C TYR A 5 9.29 -18.97 -11.40
N VAL A 6 8.97 -20.26 -11.22
CA VAL A 6 7.59 -20.75 -11.35
C VAL A 6 6.67 -20.06 -10.33
N LEU A 7 7.07 -20.04 -9.06
CA LEU A 7 6.33 -19.37 -7.99
C LEU A 7 6.20 -17.86 -8.24
N ALA A 8 7.30 -17.20 -8.63
CA ALA A 8 7.30 -15.76 -8.90
C ALA A 8 6.41 -15.37 -10.09
N ILE A 9 6.41 -16.18 -11.16
CA ILE A 9 5.54 -15.95 -12.33
C ILE A 9 4.08 -16.24 -11.96
N ARG A 10 3.80 -17.32 -11.23
CA ARG A 10 2.44 -17.66 -10.78
C ARG A 10 1.83 -16.60 -9.88
N ALA A 11 2.63 -15.97 -9.01
CA ALA A 11 2.12 -14.92 -8.12
C ALA A 11 1.53 -13.71 -8.88
N ARG A 12 1.86 -13.53 -10.17
CA ARG A 12 1.40 -12.39 -10.99
C ARG A 12 0.59 -12.78 -12.22
N THR A 13 0.54 -14.06 -12.56
CA THR A 13 -0.11 -14.55 -13.77
C THR A 13 -1.12 -15.63 -13.41
N GLU A 14 -2.14 -15.82 -14.23
CA GLU A 14 -3.17 -16.85 -14.02
C GLU A 14 -2.72 -18.24 -14.51
N LEU A 15 -1.41 -18.50 -14.50
CA LEU A 15 -0.86 -19.76 -14.99
C LEU A 15 -0.73 -20.79 -13.89
N ASP A 16 -1.10 -22.02 -14.24
CA ASP A 16 -0.92 -23.15 -13.36
C ASP A 16 0.55 -23.59 -13.30
N ASN A 17 0.94 -24.13 -12.14
CA ASN A 17 2.28 -24.69 -11.90
C ASN A 17 2.61 -25.78 -12.92
N SER A 18 1.63 -26.60 -13.30
CA SER A 18 1.82 -27.69 -14.25
C SER A 18 2.23 -27.19 -15.64
N GLU A 19 1.71 -26.03 -16.06
CA GLU A 19 2.11 -25.41 -17.34
C GLU A 19 3.50 -24.78 -17.25
N LEU A 20 3.77 -24.06 -16.16
CA LEU A 20 5.07 -23.40 -15.95
C LEU A 20 6.22 -24.40 -15.83
N ASN A 21 5.97 -25.56 -15.23
CA ASN A 21 6.97 -26.62 -15.09
C ASN A 21 7.38 -27.25 -16.43
N LYS A 22 6.54 -27.15 -17.48
CA LYS A 22 6.88 -27.61 -18.84
C LYS A 22 7.94 -26.73 -19.51
N HIS A 23 8.21 -25.54 -18.98
CA HIS A 23 9.19 -24.63 -19.55
C HIS A 23 10.61 -24.87 -19.04
N ASP A 24 11.59 -24.63 -19.92
CA ASP A 24 12.99 -24.57 -19.56
C ASP A 24 13.31 -23.34 -18.72
N THR A 25 14.42 -23.39 -17.99
CA THR A 25 14.81 -22.31 -17.08
C THR A 25 15.07 -20.99 -17.81
N GLU A 26 15.63 -21.02 -19.03
CA GLU A 26 15.85 -19.83 -19.86
C GLU A 26 14.54 -19.21 -20.30
N ARG A 27 13.56 -20.05 -20.65
CA ARG A 27 12.23 -19.60 -21.04
C ARG A 27 11.51 -18.93 -19.87
N LEU A 28 11.62 -19.51 -18.67
CA LEU A 28 11.11 -18.93 -17.44
C LEU A 28 11.81 -17.61 -17.10
N LYS A 29 13.12 -17.48 -17.30
CA LYS A 29 13.84 -16.21 -17.13
C LYS A 29 13.33 -15.13 -18.09
N GLN A 30 13.07 -15.48 -19.35
CA GLN A 30 12.52 -14.55 -20.32
C GLN A 30 11.13 -14.08 -19.92
N ILE A 31 10.24 -14.99 -19.51
CA ILE A 31 8.90 -14.64 -19.01
C ILE A 31 9.04 -13.74 -17.77
N TRP A 32 9.90 -14.12 -16.83
CA TRP A 32 10.14 -13.33 -15.63
C TRP A 32 10.68 -11.94 -15.92
N SER A 33 11.57 -11.76 -16.90
CA SER A 33 12.07 -10.41 -17.26
C SER A 33 10.99 -9.44 -17.72
N LEU A 34 9.85 -9.97 -18.21
CA LEU A 34 8.72 -9.17 -18.67
C LEU A 34 7.66 -8.96 -17.57
N VAL A 35 7.53 -9.93 -16.66
CA VAL A 35 6.52 -9.94 -15.59
C VAL A 35 7.04 -9.33 -14.28
N ARG A 36 8.36 -9.31 -14.10
CA ARG A 36 9.02 -8.80 -12.89
C ARG A 36 8.71 -7.30 -12.72
N PRO A 37 8.31 -6.85 -11.52
CA PRO A 37 8.10 -5.43 -11.27
C PRO A 37 9.42 -4.67 -11.47
N ARG A 38 9.34 -3.51 -12.12
CA ARG A 38 10.48 -2.59 -12.15
C ARG A 38 10.59 -1.96 -10.78
N LYS A 39 11.84 -1.74 -10.35
CA LYS A 39 12.07 -0.86 -9.22
C LYS A 39 11.59 0.53 -9.64
N PRO A 40 10.88 1.27 -8.76
CA PRO A 40 10.48 2.63 -9.06
C PRO A 40 11.73 3.44 -9.42
N LYS A 41 11.57 4.37 -10.38
CA LYS A 41 12.67 5.23 -10.80
C LYS A 41 13.03 6.14 -9.63
N SER A 42 14.32 6.25 -9.33
CA SER A 42 14.75 7.16 -8.27
C SER A 42 14.42 8.59 -8.68
N PRO A 43 13.80 9.41 -7.80
CA PRO A 43 13.55 10.81 -8.10
C PRO A 43 14.84 11.64 -8.21
N LEU A 44 15.94 11.11 -7.66
CA LEU A 44 17.24 11.75 -7.65
C LEU A 44 18.09 11.38 -8.88
N PRO A 45 18.95 12.32 -9.34
CA PRO A 45 19.89 12.05 -10.42
C PRO A 45 20.95 10.99 -10.02
N PRO A 46 21.49 10.24 -10.99
CA PRO A 46 22.51 9.23 -10.73
C PRO A 46 23.76 9.88 -10.13
N GLY A 47 24.26 9.33 -9.02
CA GLY A 47 25.46 9.84 -8.37
C GLY A 47 25.27 11.13 -7.57
N TRP A 48 24.04 11.51 -7.21
CA TRP A 48 23.71 12.74 -6.47
C TRP A 48 24.58 12.99 -5.23
N LYS A 49 25.03 11.94 -4.53
CA LYS A 49 25.92 12.04 -3.36
C LYS A 49 27.26 12.73 -3.65
N LYS A 50 27.71 12.75 -4.91
CA LYS A 50 28.97 13.37 -5.36
C LYS A 50 28.80 14.82 -5.85
N LEU A 51 27.56 15.31 -5.97
CA LEU A 51 27.29 16.67 -6.46
C LEU A 51 27.78 17.73 -5.49
N ASP A 52 28.08 18.94 -5.97
CA ASP A 52 28.51 20.06 -5.13
C ASP A 52 27.44 20.50 -4.13
N VAL A 53 27.85 21.25 -3.10
CA VAL A 53 26.92 21.74 -2.05
C VAL A 53 25.80 22.60 -2.65
N ALA A 54 26.09 23.39 -3.68
CA ALA A 54 25.08 24.18 -4.38
C ALA A 54 24.01 23.30 -5.06
N ALA A 55 24.42 22.25 -5.75
CA ALA A 55 23.52 21.30 -6.40
C ALA A 55 22.71 20.47 -5.38
N LEU A 56 23.31 20.08 -4.25
CA LEU A 56 22.58 19.42 -3.16
C LEU A 56 21.51 20.32 -2.54
N LYS A 57 21.79 21.63 -2.41
CA LYS A 57 20.82 22.61 -1.93
C LYS A 57 19.65 22.77 -2.90
N GLN A 58 19.91 22.80 -4.21
CA GLN A 58 18.87 22.84 -5.24
C GLN A 58 17.96 21.61 -5.18
N ILE A 59 18.55 20.40 -5.13
CA ILE A 59 17.78 19.15 -4.98
C ILE A 59 16.90 19.20 -3.72
N TYR A 60 17.43 19.69 -2.61
CA TYR A 60 16.67 19.82 -1.38
C TYR A 60 15.49 20.79 -1.53
N GLU A 61 15.72 21.95 -2.14
CA GLU A 61 14.71 22.99 -2.34
C GLU A 61 13.59 22.58 -3.31
N ASP A 62 13.95 21.89 -4.38
CA ASP A 62 13.05 21.51 -5.48
C ASP A 62 12.28 20.21 -5.20
N GLN A 63 12.92 19.20 -4.58
CA GLN A 63 12.33 17.87 -4.42
C GLN A 63 11.99 17.54 -2.97
N VAL A 64 12.93 17.74 -2.04
CA VAL A 64 12.78 17.27 -0.65
C VAL A 64 11.85 18.16 0.15
N ARG A 65 12.01 19.48 0.04
CA ARG A 65 11.23 20.46 0.81
C ARG A 65 9.73 20.41 0.50
N PRO A 66 9.28 20.35 -0.77
CA PRO A 66 7.86 20.26 -1.09
C PRO A 66 7.21 18.97 -0.57
N ASP A 67 7.96 17.87 -0.51
CA ASP A 67 7.44 16.56 -0.10
C ASP A 67 7.31 16.42 1.43
N ILE A 68 8.12 17.13 2.21
CA ILE A 68 8.09 17.11 3.69
C ILE A 68 7.17 18.22 4.25
N ASP A 69 6.52 19.03 3.41
CA ASP A 69 5.64 20.15 3.82
C ASP A 69 6.28 21.13 4.84
N ARG A 70 7.61 21.30 4.81
CA ARG A 70 8.29 22.21 5.75
C ARG A 70 8.11 23.69 5.37
N PRO A 71 7.98 24.60 6.35
CA PRO A 71 7.94 26.04 6.10
C PRO A 71 9.22 26.54 5.41
N ASN A 72 9.08 27.57 4.58
CA ASN A 72 10.17 28.10 3.74
C ASN A 72 11.14 29.01 4.52
N ASP A 73 11.72 28.48 5.60
CA ASP A 73 12.54 29.25 6.54
C ASP A 73 14.00 29.39 6.07
N LYS A 74 14.34 28.79 4.92
CA LYS A 74 15.68 28.79 4.32
C LYS A 74 16.80 28.32 5.25
N HIS A 75 16.46 27.60 6.31
CA HIS A 75 17.41 27.12 7.32
C HIS A 75 18.49 26.21 6.72
N TRP A 76 18.13 25.44 5.68
CA TRP A 76 19.03 24.55 4.94
C TRP A 76 20.16 25.27 4.19
N ILE A 77 20.08 26.60 3.99
CA ILE A 77 21.17 27.37 3.38
C ILE A 77 22.43 27.31 4.26
N LYS A 78 22.28 27.21 5.58
CA LYS A 78 23.39 27.13 6.53
C LYS A 78 23.94 25.71 6.72
N TRP A 79 23.27 24.71 6.17
CA TRP A 79 23.66 23.32 6.38
C TRP A 79 24.96 22.96 5.66
N ASN A 80 25.77 22.15 6.34
CA ASN A 80 26.97 21.56 5.78
C ASN A 80 26.60 20.41 4.84
N ARG A 81 27.52 20.07 3.94
CA ARG A 81 27.37 18.95 3.00
C ARG A 81 26.87 17.65 3.66
N PRO A 82 27.43 17.18 4.79
CA PRO A 82 27.00 15.92 5.38
C PRO A 82 25.53 15.94 5.80
N THR A 83 25.07 17.04 6.39
CA THR A 83 23.68 17.23 6.80
C THR A 83 22.72 17.16 5.62
N LEU A 84 23.04 17.86 4.53
CA LEU A 84 22.26 17.80 3.28
C LEU A 84 22.21 16.38 2.70
N VAL A 85 23.35 15.69 2.66
CA VAL A 85 23.41 14.32 2.15
C VAL A 85 22.57 13.37 3.00
N THR A 86 22.65 13.47 4.32
CA THR A 86 21.85 12.64 5.24
C THR A 86 20.36 12.90 5.07
N GLU A 87 19.93 14.16 5.04
CA GLU A 87 18.51 14.50 4.92
C GLU A 87 17.94 14.04 3.57
N ILE A 88 18.64 14.31 2.46
CA ILE A 88 18.24 13.84 1.12
C ILE A 88 18.22 12.31 1.08
N HIS A 89 19.14 11.63 1.77
CA HIS A 89 19.18 10.17 1.82
C HIS A 89 17.99 9.59 2.58
N LEU A 90 17.63 10.18 3.73
CA LEU A 90 16.48 9.76 4.52
C LEU A 90 15.18 9.96 3.73
N TRP A 91 15.02 11.14 3.14
CA TRP A 91 13.90 11.43 2.25
C TRP A 91 13.82 10.44 1.08
N HIS A 92 14.94 10.20 0.37
CA HIS A 92 14.97 9.25 -0.73
C HIS A 92 14.63 7.83 -0.29
N ALA A 93 15.07 7.40 0.90
CA ALA A 93 14.71 6.10 1.44
C ALA A 93 13.21 6.00 1.71
N GLN A 94 12.60 7.03 2.31
CA GLN A 94 11.17 7.12 2.54
C GLN A 94 10.37 7.10 1.23
N VAL A 95 10.74 7.94 0.26
CA VAL A 95 10.08 7.98 -1.05
C VAL A 95 10.15 6.62 -1.73
N MET A 96 11.31 5.97 -1.74
CA MET A 96 11.48 4.65 -2.37
C MET A 96 10.72 3.52 -1.65
N GLU A 97 10.48 3.63 -0.34
CA GLU A 97 9.65 2.69 0.43
C GLU A 97 8.16 2.88 0.13
N THR A 98 7.71 4.13 0.01
CA THR A 98 6.33 4.47 -0.34
C THR A 98 6.03 4.31 -1.83
N ALA A 99 7.05 4.31 -2.69
CA ALA A 99 6.88 4.23 -4.12
C ALA A 99 6.34 2.85 -4.51
N GLU A 100 5.10 2.82 -4.99
CA GLU A 100 4.52 1.62 -5.54
C GLU A 100 5.35 1.16 -6.76
N PRO A 101 5.66 -0.14 -6.87
CA PRO A 101 6.45 -0.65 -7.98
C PRO A 101 5.71 -0.40 -9.30
N GLU A 102 6.36 0.30 -10.23
CA GLU A 102 5.84 0.46 -11.59
C GLU A 102 5.76 -0.93 -12.26
N ASP A 103 4.54 -1.32 -12.64
CA ASP A 103 4.31 -2.56 -13.35
C ASP A 103 4.56 -2.39 -14.86
N LEU A 104 5.43 -3.25 -15.42
CA LEU A 104 5.73 -3.31 -16.87
C LEU A 104 4.49 -3.65 -17.71
N PHE A 105 3.43 -4.19 -17.08
CA PHE A 105 2.17 -4.46 -17.75
C PHE A 105 1.55 -3.18 -18.35
N SER A 106 1.95 -2.00 -17.87
CA SER A 106 1.50 -0.74 -18.44
C SER A 106 1.94 -0.53 -19.89
N GLU A 107 3.06 -1.07 -20.36
CA GLU A 107 3.55 -0.76 -21.72
C GLU A 107 2.87 -1.59 -22.81
N THR A 108 2.46 -2.82 -22.52
CA THR A 108 1.96 -3.78 -23.51
C THR A 108 0.70 -4.48 -23.03
N PRO A 109 -0.28 -4.74 -23.92
CA PRO A 109 -1.52 -5.39 -23.52
C PRO A 109 -1.27 -6.82 -23.04
N LEU A 110 -2.07 -7.24 -22.08
CA LEU A 110 -2.00 -8.56 -21.48
C LEU A 110 -2.74 -9.59 -22.34
N CYS A 111 -2.19 -10.80 -22.37
CA CYS A 111 -2.81 -11.96 -23.00
C CYS A 111 -4.07 -12.40 -22.22
N SER A 112 -5.19 -12.65 -22.90
CA SER A 112 -6.48 -13.00 -22.27
C SER A 112 -6.47 -14.30 -21.46
N LYS A 113 -5.69 -15.31 -21.88
CA LYS A 113 -5.58 -16.59 -21.13
C LYS A 113 -4.52 -16.60 -20.05
N CYS A 114 -3.49 -15.80 -20.23
CA CYS A 114 -2.22 -15.99 -19.52
C CYS A 114 -1.87 -14.84 -18.61
N ARG A 115 -2.46 -13.66 -18.87
CA ARG A 115 -2.09 -12.38 -18.30
C ARG A 115 -0.61 -12.06 -18.33
N ILE A 116 0.10 -12.59 -19.33
CA ILE A 116 1.48 -12.24 -19.64
C ILE A 116 1.45 -11.11 -20.68
N PRO A 117 2.32 -10.08 -20.56
CA PRO A 117 2.46 -9.03 -21.56
C PRO A 117 2.80 -9.63 -22.93
N MET A 118 2.12 -9.16 -23.97
CA MET A 118 2.34 -9.62 -25.33
C MET A 118 3.53 -8.91 -25.97
N CYS A 119 4.20 -9.58 -26.92
CA CYS A 119 5.31 -9.00 -27.67
C CYS A 119 4.92 -8.80 -29.14
N VAL A 120 5.50 -7.78 -29.77
CA VAL A 120 5.34 -7.57 -31.22
C VAL A 120 6.08 -8.67 -31.97
N ARG A 121 5.39 -9.31 -32.91
CA ARG A 121 5.90 -10.35 -33.80
C ARG A 121 5.49 -10.01 -35.22
N THR A 122 6.30 -10.44 -36.17
CA THR A 122 6.05 -10.22 -37.59
C THR A 122 5.54 -11.51 -38.23
N ASN A 123 4.48 -11.43 -39.01
CA ASN A 123 4.00 -12.58 -39.77
C ASN A 123 4.92 -12.80 -40.98
N ARG A 124 5.46 -14.01 -41.14
CA ARG A 124 6.37 -14.34 -42.24
C ARG A 124 5.73 -14.19 -43.63
N VAL A 125 4.44 -14.48 -43.76
CA VAL A 125 3.72 -14.49 -45.05
C VAL A 125 3.20 -13.11 -45.40
N THR A 126 2.43 -12.50 -44.48
CA THR A 126 1.78 -11.21 -44.72
C THR A 126 2.68 -10.01 -44.42
N LYS A 127 3.82 -10.21 -43.75
CA LYS A 127 4.75 -9.16 -43.27
C LYS A 127 4.09 -8.11 -42.37
N THR A 128 2.94 -8.44 -41.80
CA THR A 128 2.22 -7.57 -40.88
C THR A 128 2.66 -7.83 -39.45
N ASP A 129 2.80 -6.75 -38.70
CA ASP A 129 3.14 -6.80 -37.28
C ASP A 129 1.88 -7.03 -36.45
N PHE A 130 1.99 -7.91 -35.45
CA PHE A 130 0.90 -8.22 -34.54
C PHE A 130 1.46 -8.50 -33.15
N LEU A 131 0.60 -8.40 -32.14
CA LEU A 131 0.95 -8.74 -30.77
C LEU A 131 0.71 -10.23 -30.57
N GLY A 132 1.75 -10.97 -30.23
CA GLY A 132 1.69 -12.40 -29.95
C GLY A 132 2.05 -12.72 -28.51
N CYS A 133 1.44 -13.76 -27.94
CA CYS A 133 1.84 -14.21 -26.62
C CYS A 133 3.32 -14.61 -26.60
N VAL A 134 4.02 -14.23 -25.53
CA VAL A 134 5.42 -14.62 -25.33
C VAL A 134 5.53 -16.14 -25.25
N ARG A 135 4.54 -16.84 -24.68
CA ARG A 135 4.53 -18.30 -24.41
C ARG A 135 4.27 -19.20 -25.63
N PHE A 136 4.26 -18.67 -26.86
CA PHE A 136 4.22 -19.50 -28.07
C PHE A 136 5.33 -20.59 -28.02
N PRO A 137 5.05 -21.87 -28.36
CA PRO A 137 3.85 -22.42 -29.02
C PRO A 137 2.70 -22.87 -28.10
N LEU A 138 2.86 -22.82 -26.78
CA LEU A 138 1.84 -23.30 -25.83
C LEU A 138 0.63 -22.38 -25.78
N CYS A 139 0.84 -21.07 -25.87
CA CYS A 139 -0.23 -20.10 -26.05
C CYS A 139 -0.17 -19.50 -27.45
N ARG A 140 -1.29 -19.58 -28.17
CA ARG A 140 -1.46 -19.11 -29.57
C ARG A 140 -2.32 -17.86 -29.69
N GLU A 141 -2.60 -17.20 -28.57
CA GLU A 141 -3.37 -15.95 -28.60
C GLU A 141 -2.57 -14.84 -29.25
N THR A 142 -3.25 -14.10 -30.10
CA THR A 142 -2.73 -12.97 -30.85
C THR A 142 -3.73 -11.83 -30.79
N LEU A 143 -3.21 -10.61 -30.83
CA LEU A 143 -3.99 -9.39 -30.94
C LEU A 143 -3.45 -8.58 -32.11
N PRO A 144 -4.30 -7.87 -32.86
CA PRO A 144 -3.83 -6.92 -33.86
C PRO A 144 -3.09 -5.76 -33.16
N LEU A 145 -2.21 -5.07 -33.88
CA LEU A 145 -1.50 -3.90 -33.33
C LEU A 145 -2.41 -2.66 -33.24
N THR A 146 -3.34 -2.55 -34.19
CA THR A 146 -4.32 -1.48 -34.27
C THR A 146 -5.73 -2.05 -34.42
N TYR A 147 -6.70 -1.37 -33.82
CA TYR A 147 -8.13 -1.65 -33.95
C TYR A 147 -8.84 -0.33 -34.27
N ASN A 148 -9.55 -0.28 -35.40
CA ASN A 148 -10.22 0.94 -35.89
C ASN A 148 -9.31 2.19 -35.96
N GLY A 149 -8.04 2.01 -36.34
CA GLY A 149 -7.05 3.09 -36.42
C GLY A 149 -6.45 3.53 -35.08
N MET A 150 -6.93 3.00 -33.96
CA MET A 150 -6.37 3.23 -32.63
C MET A 150 -5.44 2.09 -32.21
N HIS A 151 -4.47 2.35 -31.35
CA HIS A 151 -3.64 1.28 -30.79
C HIS A 151 -4.49 0.38 -29.89
N THR A 152 -4.31 -0.94 -30.03
CA THR A 152 -5.10 -1.96 -29.31
C THR A 152 -5.06 -1.78 -27.79
N LYS A 153 -3.96 -1.26 -27.25
CA LYS A 153 -3.83 -0.95 -25.82
C LYS A 153 -4.90 0.05 -25.35
N HIS A 154 -5.07 1.18 -26.05
CA HIS A 154 -6.05 2.19 -25.69
C HIS A 154 -7.48 1.65 -25.75
N VAL A 155 -7.77 0.85 -26.79
CA VAL A 155 -9.08 0.21 -26.92
C VAL A 155 -9.38 -0.72 -25.75
N ILE A 156 -8.40 -1.51 -25.30
CA ILE A 156 -8.56 -2.38 -24.13
C ILE A 156 -8.76 -1.56 -22.85
N GLU A 157 -7.98 -0.51 -22.65
CA GLU A 157 -8.10 0.37 -21.48
C GLU A 157 -9.46 1.06 -21.43
N ASP A 158 -9.96 1.54 -22.56
CA ASP A 158 -11.25 2.23 -22.64
C ASP A 158 -12.41 1.27 -22.38
N LEU A 159 -12.33 0.03 -22.89
CA LEU A 159 -13.31 -1.02 -22.56
C LEU A 159 -13.30 -1.34 -21.05
N GLN A 160 -12.12 -1.46 -20.44
CA GLN A 160 -12.01 -1.73 -19.00
C GLN A 160 -12.53 -0.59 -18.14
N LYS A 161 -12.30 0.68 -18.55
CA LYS A 161 -12.86 1.85 -17.87
C LYS A 161 -14.38 1.85 -17.93
N ASN A 162 -14.95 1.64 -19.12
CA ASN A 162 -16.40 1.59 -19.30
C ASN A 162 -17.04 0.46 -18.46
N GLU A 163 -16.42 -0.73 -18.44
CA GLU A 163 -16.89 -1.84 -17.59
C GLU A 163 -16.83 -1.51 -16.09
N LYS A 164 -15.80 -0.79 -15.65
CA LYS A 164 -15.66 -0.38 -14.26
C LYS A 164 -16.72 0.67 -13.88
N GLU A 165 -16.91 1.68 -14.72
CA GLU A 165 -17.95 2.70 -14.51
C GLU A 165 -19.35 2.08 -14.45
N GLU A 166 -19.64 1.11 -15.33
CA GLU A 166 -20.93 0.40 -15.30
C GLU A 166 -21.12 -0.41 -14.01
N LYS A 167 -20.05 -1.06 -13.50
CA LYS A 167 -20.08 -1.79 -12.23
C LYS A 167 -20.28 -0.85 -11.05
N ASP A 168 -19.55 0.26 -11.00
CA ASP A 168 -19.64 1.27 -9.93
C ASP A 168 -21.05 1.90 -9.89
N LEU A 169 -21.66 2.14 -11.06
CA LEU A 169 -23.04 2.61 -11.18
C LEU A 169 -24.03 1.58 -10.61
N LYS A 170 -23.93 0.31 -11.01
CA LYS A 170 -24.80 -0.77 -10.50
C LYS A 170 -24.64 -0.97 -8.99
N GLU A 171 -23.43 -0.89 -8.46
CA GLU A 171 -23.18 -1.00 -7.02
C GLU A 171 -23.81 0.16 -6.25
N ARG A 172 -23.68 1.39 -6.77
CA ARG A 172 -24.31 2.58 -6.18
C ARG A 172 -25.83 2.49 -6.20
N GLU A 173 -26.43 2.00 -7.28
CA GLU A 173 -27.87 1.75 -7.39
C GLU A 173 -28.34 0.69 -6.39
N MET A 174 -27.61 -0.43 -6.26
CA MET A 174 -27.92 -1.49 -5.31
C MET A 174 -27.86 -1.00 -3.84
N MET A 175 -26.83 -0.21 -3.50
CA MET A 175 -26.69 0.40 -2.18
C MET A 175 -27.76 1.45 -1.88
N ALA A 176 -28.20 2.22 -2.88
CA ALA A 176 -29.31 3.17 -2.74
C ALA A 176 -30.65 2.45 -2.49
N GLY A 177 -30.84 1.27 -3.09
CA GLY A 177 -31.98 0.39 -2.82
C GLY A 177 -32.02 -0.10 -1.37
N TYR A 178 -30.87 -0.51 -0.82
CA TYR A 178 -30.79 -1.00 0.57
C TYR A 178 -31.13 0.09 1.60
N ARG A 179 -30.69 1.34 1.38
CA ARG A 179 -30.99 2.48 2.29
C ARG A 179 -32.47 2.86 2.34
N LYS A 180 -33.26 2.57 1.31
CA LYS A 180 -34.71 2.83 1.29
C LYS A 180 -35.52 1.75 2.01
N ALA A 181 -34.94 0.57 2.23
CA ALA A 181 -35.62 -0.57 2.83
C ALA A 181 -35.40 -0.71 4.35
N VAL A 182 -34.49 0.06 4.95
CA VAL A 182 -34.29 0.05 6.41
C VAL A 182 -35.37 0.92 7.06
N PRO A 183 -36.35 0.36 7.80
CA PRO A 183 -37.27 1.18 8.57
C PRO A 183 -36.45 2.02 9.54
N LYS A 184 -36.72 3.32 9.60
CA LYS A 184 -36.13 4.22 10.60
C LYS A 184 -36.46 3.67 11.99
N LEU A 185 -35.52 2.95 12.60
CA LEU A 185 -35.54 2.67 14.03
C LEU A 185 -35.51 4.02 14.72
N THR A 186 -36.68 4.46 15.18
CA THR A 186 -36.81 5.63 16.04
C THR A 186 -36.00 5.34 17.29
N ARG A 187 -34.82 5.94 17.38
CA ARG A 187 -34.00 5.92 18.59
C ARG A 187 -34.85 6.51 19.70
N SER A 188 -35.33 5.67 20.61
CA SER A 188 -36.02 6.11 21.82
C SER A 188 -35.11 7.09 22.56
N LEU A 189 -35.68 8.23 22.94
CA LEU A 189 -35.01 9.24 23.77
C LEU A 189 -34.47 8.58 25.05
N PRO A 190 -33.33 9.04 25.58
CA PRO A 190 -32.76 8.48 26.79
C PRO A 190 -33.72 8.71 27.95
N VAL A 191 -34.28 7.62 28.46
CA VAL A 191 -35.02 7.61 29.72
C VAL A 191 -34.05 7.94 30.85
N SER A 192 -34.55 8.72 31.78
CA SER A 192 -33.92 9.29 32.96
C SER A 192 -32.88 8.41 33.65
N THR A 193 -31.82 9.09 34.10
CA THR A 193 -30.96 8.75 35.23
C THR A 193 -31.72 8.09 36.38
N GLU A 194 -31.03 7.19 37.09
CA GLU A 194 -31.47 6.45 38.29
C GLU A 194 -32.05 5.04 38.03
N GLN A 195 -31.24 4.18 37.41
CA GLN A 195 -31.00 2.80 37.88
C GLN A 195 -29.95 2.16 36.96
N ARG A 196 -28.69 2.29 37.35
CA ARG A 196 -27.54 1.69 36.67
C ARG A 196 -27.55 0.20 37.06
N GLY A 197 -27.83 -0.68 36.09
CA GLY A 197 -28.05 -2.10 36.35
C GLY A 197 -26.84 -2.75 37.05
N GLU A 198 -27.04 -3.15 38.29
CA GLU A 198 -26.17 -4.09 38.99
C GLU A 198 -26.59 -5.50 38.57
N SER A 199 -25.70 -6.23 37.90
CA SER A 199 -25.89 -7.67 37.70
C SER A 199 -25.77 -8.39 39.04
N SER A 200 -26.59 -9.42 39.28
CA SER A 200 -26.63 -10.20 40.54
C SER A 200 -25.27 -10.77 40.99
N ASP A 201 -24.33 -10.93 40.06
CA ASP A 201 -23.05 -11.62 40.30
C ASP A 201 -21.85 -10.66 40.41
N GLY A 202 -22.09 -9.34 40.45
CA GLY A 202 -21.05 -8.32 40.71
C GLY A 202 -19.87 -8.28 39.72
N SER A 203 -19.94 -9.05 38.61
CA SER A 203 -18.80 -9.30 37.72
C SER A 203 -18.69 -8.30 36.56
N TRP A 204 -19.56 -7.30 36.51
CA TRP A 204 -19.47 -6.22 35.53
C TRP A 204 -18.82 -5.00 36.16
N ALA A 205 -17.60 -4.68 35.70
CA ALA A 205 -16.93 -3.45 36.09
C ALA A 205 -17.69 -2.23 35.56
N VAL A 206 -17.87 -1.23 36.43
CA VAL A 206 -18.48 0.05 36.09
C VAL A 206 -17.56 0.77 35.12
N THR A 207 -17.86 0.69 33.82
CA THR A 207 -17.13 1.44 32.81
C THR A 207 -17.64 2.87 32.79
N GLY A 208 -16.83 3.77 33.33
CA GLY A 208 -17.05 5.20 33.33
C GLY A 208 -15.88 5.92 34.02
N PRO A 209 -15.62 7.19 33.68
CA PRO A 209 -14.55 7.95 34.28
C PRO A 209 -14.76 8.05 35.80
N GLN A 210 -13.86 7.46 36.59
CA GLN A 210 -13.81 7.65 38.03
C GLN A 210 -12.82 8.77 38.37
N PRO A 211 -13.20 9.74 39.21
CA PRO A 211 -12.27 10.72 39.74
C PRO A 211 -11.34 10.05 40.74
N VAL A 212 -10.05 10.35 40.64
CA VAL A 212 -9.02 9.91 41.60
C VAL A 212 -8.90 11.02 42.64
N ASP A 213 -9.00 10.67 43.93
CA ASP A 213 -8.60 11.58 45.00
C ASP A 213 -7.07 11.59 45.06
N GLU A 214 -6.46 12.65 44.51
CA GLU A 214 -5.05 12.93 44.73
C GLU A 214 -4.86 14.15 45.62
N THR A 215 -4.03 13.94 46.64
CA THR A 215 -3.34 14.92 47.47
C THR A 215 -2.73 16.05 46.62
N GLN A 216 -3.20 17.26 46.90
CA GLN A 216 -2.62 18.58 46.64
C GLN A 216 -1.40 18.63 45.70
N ASP A 217 -1.65 18.94 44.42
CA ASP A 217 -0.82 19.89 43.68
C ASP A 217 -1.71 20.68 42.72
N GLU A 218 -1.58 22.01 42.72
CA GLU A 218 -2.49 22.92 42.02
C GLU A 218 -2.11 23.06 40.54
N GLY A 219 -2.99 22.62 39.63
CA GLY A 219 -2.92 23.02 38.22
C GLY A 219 -3.63 22.09 37.23
N GLU A 220 -4.81 22.53 36.76
CA GLU A 220 -5.53 22.08 35.55
C GLU A 220 -5.96 20.60 35.43
N GLY A 221 -7.17 20.32 35.92
CA GLY A 221 -8.06 19.26 35.45
C GLY A 221 -7.72 17.82 35.87
N PRO A 222 -8.72 16.95 36.16
CA PRO A 222 -8.43 15.54 36.45
C PRO A 222 -7.88 14.89 35.19
N ASN A 223 -6.59 14.52 35.21
CA ASN A 223 -5.97 13.73 34.15
C ASN A 223 -6.62 12.34 34.09
N LEU A 224 -7.61 12.21 33.22
CA LEU A 224 -8.33 10.97 32.97
C LEU A 224 -7.48 10.06 32.08
N TYR A 225 -6.71 9.18 32.70
CA TYR A 225 -6.03 8.10 31.98
C TYR A 225 -6.95 6.88 31.86
N ASN A 226 -7.09 6.36 30.65
CA ASN A 226 -7.82 5.12 30.39
C ASN A 226 -6.94 3.92 30.74
N THR A 227 -7.04 3.43 31.98
CA THR A 227 -6.35 2.21 32.40
C THR A 227 -7.24 1.00 32.09
N ASN A 228 -7.21 0.53 30.84
CA ASN A 228 -7.69 -0.82 30.49
C ASN A 228 -6.72 -1.89 31.03
N ILE A 229 -6.41 -1.86 32.32
CA ILE A 229 -5.55 -2.85 32.99
C ILE A 229 -6.44 -3.63 33.94
N SER A 230 -6.47 -4.95 33.78
CA SER A 230 -7.22 -5.84 34.67
C SER A 230 -6.60 -5.82 36.07
N ARG A 231 -7.40 -6.16 37.10
CA ARG A 231 -6.92 -6.19 38.50
C ARG A 231 -5.71 -7.12 38.69
N GLU A 232 -5.71 -8.24 37.98
CA GLU A 232 -4.63 -9.24 38.02
C GLU A 232 -3.33 -8.70 37.41
N GLU A 233 -3.42 -7.97 36.29
CA GLU A 233 -2.25 -7.35 35.66
C GLU A 233 -1.63 -6.25 36.53
N LEU A 234 -2.46 -5.53 37.29
CA LEU A 234 -2.02 -4.47 38.19
C LEU A 234 -1.25 -5.03 39.40
N GLU A 235 -1.70 -6.17 39.96
CA GLU A 235 -0.97 -6.88 41.02
C GLU A 235 0.39 -7.38 40.54
N MET A 236 0.47 -7.93 39.32
CA MET A 236 1.74 -8.36 38.71
C MET A 236 2.73 -7.20 38.57
N VAL A 237 2.28 -6.03 38.12
CA VAL A 237 3.13 -4.85 37.98
C VAL A 237 3.63 -4.36 39.34
N MET A 238 2.80 -4.41 40.38
CA MET A 238 3.22 -4.05 41.74
C MET A 238 4.26 -5.03 42.31
N GLU A 239 4.11 -6.34 42.05
CA GLU A 239 5.10 -7.36 42.45
C GLU A 239 6.44 -7.18 41.74
N LEU A 240 6.42 -6.85 40.45
CA LEU A 240 7.63 -6.53 39.68
C LEU A 240 8.36 -5.30 40.20
N ARG A 241 7.62 -4.28 40.69
CA ARG A 241 8.23 -3.09 41.30
C ARG A 241 8.83 -3.41 42.67
N LYS A 242 8.11 -4.16 43.51
CA LYS A 242 8.61 -4.60 44.83
C LYS A 242 9.85 -5.48 44.72
N SER A 243 9.84 -6.45 43.80
CA SER A 243 11.01 -7.31 43.59
C SER A 243 12.22 -6.54 43.09
N LYS A 244 12.02 -5.52 42.24
CA LYS A 244 13.11 -4.65 41.78
C LYS A 244 13.69 -3.77 42.89
N GLU A 245 12.83 -3.20 43.75
CA GLU A 245 13.28 -2.44 44.94
C GLU A 245 14.03 -3.32 45.95
N HIS A 246 13.66 -4.60 46.06
CA HIS A 246 14.39 -5.58 46.87
C HIS A 246 15.72 -6.04 46.25
N ALA A 247 15.89 -5.92 44.92
CA ALA A 247 17.14 -6.25 44.24
C ALA A 247 18.14 -5.09 44.21
N GLU A 248 17.68 -3.85 44.42
CA GLU A 248 18.51 -2.64 44.47
C GLU A 248 18.97 -2.27 45.91
N LYS A 249 18.55 -3.01 46.94
CA LYS A 249 19.05 -2.94 48.33
C LYS A 249 20.02 -4.08 48.63
#